data_AF-A0A1E5MFD1-F1
#
_entry.id   AF-A0A1E5MFD1-F1
#
_cell.length_a   1.000
_cell.length_b   1.000
_cell.length_c   1.000
_cell.angle_alpha   90.00
_cell.angle_beta   90.00
_cell.angle_gamma   90.00
#
_symmetry.space_group_name_H-M   'P 1'
#
loop_
_entity.id
_entity.type
_entity.pdbx_description
1 polymer ?
#
loop_
_entity_poly.entity_id
_entity_poly.type
_entity_poly.pdbx_seq_one_letter_code
_entity_poly.pdbx_strand_id
1 'polypeptide(L)'
;MRPTSPVSNELREAGLVTDAGAPGAAARTYLDVRERGVLAISAVAQSGAVTSRWSCWVAPDRALVLAGPQLTSLGLPVDHRETLTLTTESLATGLLVSWMGDGPTWTFDHGAGPDTYLRRAVQARVAAVTTLPATPERASWSVRRAWQEGRWTEFDLGSRRAGVRQRLIRAGDLDWFRPVDRRGGLVELQTTASTDVMREVLAVYESVRGVSTSRPAGPAA
;
A
#
# COMPACT_ATOMS: atom_id res chain seq x y z
N MET A 1 -20.41 -38.59 0.54
CA MET A 1 -19.20 -37.76 0.41
C MET A 1 -19.54 -36.52 -0.41
N ARG A 2 -19.36 -35.31 0.11
CA ARG A 2 -19.48 -34.11 -0.74
C ARG A 2 -18.31 -34.10 -1.73
N PRO A 3 -18.52 -33.78 -3.02
CA PRO A 3 -17.42 -33.63 -3.95
C PRO A 3 -16.46 -32.56 -3.42
N THR A 4 -15.20 -32.92 -3.24
CA THR A 4 -14.15 -32.02 -2.77
C THR A 4 -13.72 -31.14 -3.92
N SER A 5 -13.94 -29.83 -3.81
CA SER A 5 -13.44 -28.89 -4.81
C SER A 5 -11.90 -28.85 -4.77
N PRO A 6 -11.23 -28.49 -5.88
CA PRO A 6 -9.79 -28.27 -5.90
C PRO A 6 -9.31 -27.35 -4.78
N VAL A 7 -10.03 -26.25 -4.56
CA VAL A 7 -9.79 -25.30 -3.45
C VAL A 7 -9.84 -25.99 -2.09
N SER A 8 -10.79 -26.90 -1.86
CA SER A 8 -10.88 -27.61 -0.58
C SER A 8 -9.71 -28.56 -0.36
N ASN A 9 -9.11 -29.11 -1.42
CA ASN A 9 -7.93 -29.95 -1.31
C ASN A 9 -6.68 -29.10 -1.03
N GLU A 10 -6.50 -27.99 -1.75
CA GLU A 10 -5.40 -27.03 -1.50
C GLU A 10 -5.41 -26.52 -0.05
N LEU A 11 -6.58 -26.16 0.49
CA LEU A 11 -6.71 -25.72 1.88
C LEU A 11 -6.40 -26.83 2.89
N ARG A 12 -6.67 -28.10 2.56
CA ARG A 12 -6.29 -29.24 3.43
C ARG A 12 -4.80 -29.52 3.37
N GLU A 13 -4.21 -29.51 2.17
CA GLU A 13 -2.77 -29.66 1.97
C GLU A 13 -1.98 -28.56 2.70
N ALA A 14 -2.52 -27.34 2.73
CA ALA A 14 -1.96 -26.23 3.51
C ALA A 14 -2.24 -26.30 5.02
N GLY A 15 -2.96 -27.32 5.51
CA GLY A 15 -3.33 -27.47 6.92
C GLY A 15 -4.30 -26.41 7.45
N LEU A 16 -4.96 -25.66 6.56
CA LEU A 16 -5.94 -24.62 6.89
C LEU A 16 -7.31 -25.21 7.19
N VAL A 17 -7.64 -26.34 6.58
CA VAL A 17 -8.89 -27.06 6.80
C VAL A 17 -8.56 -28.52 7.14
N THR A 18 -9.31 -29.11 8.06
CA THR A 18 -9.23 -30.53 8.42
C THR A 18 -10.05 -31.39 7.46
N ASP A 19 -9.88 -32.71 7.48
CA ASP A 19 -10.71 -33.63 6.68
C ASP A 19 -12.22 -33.51 6.98
N ALA A 20 -12.56 -33.12 8.21
CA ALA A 20 -13.93 -32.85 8.64
C ALA A 20 -14.48 -31.48 8.18
N GLY A 21 -13.67 -30.65 7.51
CA GLY A 21 -14.05 -29.31 7.06
C GLY A 21 -13.94 -28.21 8.12
N ALA A 22 -13.42 -28.51 9.32
CA ALA A 22 -13.19 -27.52 10.37
C ALA A 22 -11.84 -26.80 10.18
N PRO A 23 -11.65 -25.57 10.70
CA PRO A 23 -10.37 -24.87 10.65
C PRO A 23 -9.24 -25.66 11.34
N GLY A 24 -8.16 -25.89 10.60
CA GLY A 24 -6.92 -26.48 11.13
C GLY A 24 -6.16 -25.52 12.04
N ALA A 25 -5.09 -26.00 12.68
CA ALA A 25 -4.30 -25.21 13.62
C ALA A 25 -3.70 -23.94 12.98
N ALA A 26 -3.26 -24.03 11.73
CA ALA A 26 -2.75 -22.88 10.98
C ALA A 26 -3.85 -21.84 10.72
N ALA A 27 -5.03 -22.28 10.26
CA ALA A 27 -6.17 -21.38 10.06
C ALA A 27 -6.61 -20.69 11.35
N ARG A 28 -6.68 -21.42 12.47
CA ARG A 28 -6.99 -20.84 13.79
C ARG A 28 -6.00 -19.73 14.15
N THR A 29 -4.71 -19.94 13.90
CA THR A 29 -3.71 -18.90 14.16
C THR A 29 -3.99 -17.61 13.37
N TYR A 30 -4.40 -17.70 12.11
CA TYR A 30 -4.77 -16.53 11.32
C TYR A 30 -6.07 -15.87 11.80
N LEU A 31 -7.07 -16.69 12.14
CA LEU A 31 -8.35 -16.24 12.67
C LEU A 31 -8.19 -15.53 14.01
N ASP A 32 -7.35 -16.06 14.91
CA ASP A 32 -7.08 -15.48 16.22
C ASP A 32 -6.51 -14.06 16.11
N VAL A 33 -5.62 -13.80 15.14
CA VAL A 33 -5.10 -12.43 14.89
C VAL A 33 -6.20 -11.51 14.42
N ARG A 34 -7.07 -12.00 13.54
CA ARG A 34 -8.20 -11.23 13.01
C ARG A 34 -9.22 -10.90 14.09
N GLU A 35 -9.49 -11.83 15.00
CA GLU A 35 -10.42 -11.66 16.12
C GLU A 35 -9.85 -10.73 17.20
N ARG A 36 -8.55 -10.86 17.52
CA ARG A 36 -7.88 -10.09 18.58
C ARG A 36 -7.19 -8.82 18.08
N GLY A 37 -7.36 -8.49 16.80
CA GLY A 37 -6.68 -7.37 16.16
C GLY A 37 -7.05 -6.03 16.81
N VAL A 38 -6.04 -5.34 17.36
CA VAL A 38 -6.19 -4.01 17.97
C VAL A 38 -5.93 -2.88 16.96
N LEU A 39 -5.24 -3.20 15.86
CA LEU A 39 -4.90 -2.27 14.80
C LEU A 39 -5.11 -2.94 13.44
N ALA A 40 -5.65 -2.16 12.49
CA ALA A 40 -5.88 -2.58 11.13
C ALA A 40 -5.48 -1.46 10.17
N ILE A 41 -4.55 -1.77 9.27
CA ILE A 41 -3.98 -0.84 8.28
C ILE A 41 -4.07 -1.49 6.91
N SER A 42 -4.31 -0.67 5.89
CA SER A 42 -4.34 -1.11 4.50
C SER A 42 -3.65 -0.10 3.61
N ALA A 43 -3.02 -0.59 2.54
CA ALA A 43 -2.55 0.22 1.44
C ALA A 43 -3.14 -0.30 0.12
N VAL A 44 -3.44 0.61 -0.79
CA VAL A 44 -3.85 0.29 -2.15
C VAL A 44 -2.85 0.92 -3.10
N ALA A 45 -2.27 0.11 -3.98
CA ALA A 45 -1.41 0.57 -5.07
C ALA A 45 -2.21 0.53 -6.37
N GLN A 46 -2.15 1.61 -7.14
CA GLN A 46 -2.78 1.71 -8.44
C GLN A 46 -1.75 2.16 -9.48
N SER A 47 -1.69 1.41 -10.59
CA SER A 47 -0.96 1.83 -11.78
C SER A 47 -1.57 1.19 -13.02
N GLY A 48 -1.80 1.99 -14.05
CA GLY A 48 -2.62 1.56 -15.18
C GLY A 48 -4.01 1.13 -14.76
N ALA A 49 -4.47 0.00 -15.31
CA ALA A 49 -5.72 -0.64 -14.93
C ALA A 49 -5.56 -1.63 -13.76
N VAL A 50 -4.36 -1.78 -13.20
CA VAL A 50 -4.07 -2.76 -12.15
C VAL A 50 -4.14 -2.09 -10.78
N THR A 51 -4.82 -2.78 -9.86
CA THR A 51 -4.84 -2.45 -8.44
C THR A 51 -4.26 -3.61 -7.67
N SER A 52 -3.37 -3.31 -6.72
CA SER A 52 -2.87 -4.27 -5.75
C SER A 52 -3.14 -3.77 -4.34
N ARG A 53 -3.37 -4.68 -3.41
CA ARG A 53 -3.71 -4.35 -2.03
C ARG A 53 -2.73 -4.96 -1.06
N TRP A 54 -2.46 -4.22 -0.01
CA TRP A 54 -1.75 -4.69 1.16
C TRP A 54 -2.64 -4.43 2.37
N SER A 55 -2.77 -5.42 3.26
CA SER A 55 -3.57 -5.31 4.48
C SER A 55 -2.83 -5.93 5.64
N CYS A 56 -2.95 -5.32 6.81
CA CYS A 56 -2.35 -5.82 8.04
C CYS A 56 -3.31 -5.69 9.21
N TRP A 57 -3.33 -6.75 10.02
CA TRP A 57 -4.00 -6.82 11.31
C TRP A 57 -2.97 -7.12 12.38
N VAL A 58 -2.92 -6.29 13.41
CA VAL A 58 -1.96 -6.45 14.50
C VAL A 58 -2.72 -6.83 15.77
N ALA A 59 -2.40 -7.99 16.31
CA ALA A 59 -2.76 -8.45 17.64
C ALA A 59 -1.58 -8.17 18.61
N PRO A 60 -1.77 -8.32 19.93
CA PRO A 60 -0.75 -7.94 20.92
C PRO A 60 0.63 -8.61 20.74
N ASP A 61 0.67 -9.83 20.20
CA ASP A 61 1.88 -10.65 20.10
C ASP A 61 2.33 -10.93 18.65
N ARG A 62 1.51 -10.59 17.65
CA ARG A 62 1.76 -10.91 16.25
C ARG A 62 0.93 -10.06 15.28
N ALA A 63 1.35 -10.04 14.04
CA ALA A 63 0.68 -9.38 12.93
C ALA A 63 0.39 -10.38 11.81
N LEU A 64 -0.71 -10.16 11.09
CA LEU A 64 -1.08 -10.88 9.89
C LEU A 64 -1.08 -9.92 8.72
N VAL A 65 -0.27 -10.20 7.71
CA VAL A 65 -0.16 -9.43 6.48
C VAL A 65 -0.79 -10.22 5.34
N LEU A 66 -1.60 -9.56 4.52
CA LEU A 66 -2.07 -10.04 3.23
C LEU A 66 -1.60 -9.05 2.17
N ALA A 67 -0.77 -9.48 1.24
CA ALA A 67 -0.17 -8.62 0.22
C ALA A 67 -0.37 -9.19 -1.18
N GLY A 68 -0.99 -8.42 -2.06
CA GLY A 68 -1.02 -8.69 -3.50
C GLY A 68 0.34 -8.41 -4.17
N PRO A 69 0.43 -8.56 -5.50
CA PRO A 69 1.67 -8.36 -6.23
C PRO A 69 2.18 -6.91 -6.11
N GLN A 70 3.50 -6.73 -6.12
CA GLN A 70 4.08 -5.39 -6.14
C GLN A 70 3.87 -4.73 -7.51
N LEU A 71 3.62 -3.42 -7.52
CA LEU A 71 3.48 -2.62 -8.74
C LEU A 71 4.72 -1.73 -8.98
N THR A 72 5.90 -2.31 -8.78
CA THR A 72 7.18 -1.58 -8.73
C THR A 72 8.03 -1.75 -9.98
N SER A 73 7.88 -2.88 -10.69
CA SER A 73 8.57 -3.17 -11.96
C SER A 73 8.07 -2.31 -13.14
N LEU A 74 8.70 -2.42 -14.31
CA LEU A 74 8.24 -1.73 -15.53
C LEU A 74 6.98 -2.38 -16.14
N GLY A 75 6.84 -3.71 -16.01
CA GLY A 75 5.72 -4.49 -16.54
C GLY A 75 4.56 -4.66 -15.55
N LEU A 76 3.34 -4.85 -16.05
CA LEU A 76 2.21 -5.27 -15.21
C LEU A 76 2.48 -6.67 -14.65
N PRO A 77 2.14 -6.93 -13.37
CA PRO A 77 2.24 -8.28 -12.84
C PRO A 77 1.29 -9.21 -13.60
N VAL A 78 1.83 -10.32 -14.08
CA VAL A 78 1.06 -11.42 -14.70
C VAL A 78 0.51 -12.38 -13.63
N ASP A 79 1.08 -12.33 -12.44
CA ASP A 79 0.65 -13.09 -11.28
C ASP A 79 -0.17 -12.20 -10.35
N HIS A 80 -1.37 -12.66 -9.98
CA HIS A 80 -2.30 -11.98 -9.08
C HIS A 80 -2.39 -12.67 -7.72
N ARG A 81 -1.47 -13.58 -7.41
CA ARG A 81 -1.41 -14.24 -6.11
C ARG A 81 -1.27 -13.23 -4.99
N GLU A 82 -2.04 -13.47 -3.94
CA GLU A 82 -1.88 -12.79 -2.67
C GLU A 82 -1.06 -13.68 -1.73
N THR A 83 -0.10 -13.05 -1.04
CA THR A 83 0.73 -13.70 -0.05
C THR A 83 0.18 -13.40 1.34
N LEU A 84 -0.11 -14.45 2.10
CA LEU A 84 -0.48 -14.37 3.50
C LEU A 84 0.75 -14.62 4.37
N THR A 85 1.03 -13.76 5.34
CA THR A 85 2.22 -13.87 6.20
C THR A 85 1.88 -13.56 7.66
N LEU A 86 2.23 -14.48 8.55
CA LEU A 86 2.22 -14.25 9.99
C LEU A 86 3.59 -13.76 10.45
N THR A 87 3.62 -12.67 11.22
CA THR A 87 4.87 -11.98 11.55
C THR A 87 4.73 -11.09 12.80
N THR A 88 5.69 -10.21 13.08
CA THR A 88 5.60 -9.17 14.11
C THR A 88 5.16 -7.84 13.49
N GLU A 89 4.68 -6.89 14.28
CA GLU A 89 4.30 -5.57 13.77
C GLU A 89 5.45 -4.82 13.08
N SER A 90 6.66 -4.91 13.64
CA SER A 90 7.84 -4.27 13.06
C SER A 90 8.18 -4.84 11.68
N LEU A 91 8.13 -6.17 11.54
CA LEU A 91 8.39 -6.81 10.26
C LEU A 91 7.22 -6.59 9.28
N ALA A 92 5.97 -6.52 9.74
CA ALA A 92 4.84 -6.13 8.90
C ALA A 92 5.04 -4.73 8.30
N THR A 93 5.56 -3.78 9.07
CA THR A 93 5.91 -2.45 8.57
C THR A 93 7.02 -2.51 7.52
N GLY A 94 8.07 -3.30 7.76
CA GLY A 94 9.12 -3.54 6.76
C GLY A 94 8.60 -4.19 5.48
N LEU A 95 7.66 -5.13 5.59
CA LEU A 95 7.00 -5.75 4.44
C LEU A 95 6.16 -4.76 3.64
N LEU A 96 5.50 -3.79 4.28
CA LEU A 96 4.79 -2.71 3.59
C LEU A 96 5.76 -1.82 2.80
N VAL A 97 6.84 -1.35 3.43
CA VAL A 97 7.86 -0.51 2.78
C VAL A 97 8.49 -1.24 1.59
N SER A 98 8.82 -2.53 1.77
CA SER A 98 9.31 -3.38 0.68
C SER A 98 8.27 -3.57 -0.43
N TRP A 99 7.00 -3.79 -0.08
CA TRP A 99 5.91 -3.93 -1.05
C TRP A 99 5.66 -2.67 -1.86
N MET A 100 5.84 -1.50 -1.24
CA MET A 100 5.79 -0.20 -1.90
C MET A 100 6.98 0.04 -2.83
N GLY A 101 8.02 -0.78 -2.77
CA GLY A 101 9.25 -0.60 -3.55
C GLY A 101 10.04 0.62 -3.15
N ASP A 102 9.97 0.98 -1.87
CA ASP A 102 10.76 2.06 -1.31
C ASP A 102 12.22 1.58 -1.20
N GLY A 103 13.06 2.13 -2.07
CA GLY A 103 14.49 1.87 -2.14
C GLY A 103 15.28 3.17 -1.96
N PRO A 104 16.62 3.11 -1.86
CA PRO A 104 17.42 4.32 -1.75
C PRO A 104 17.28 5.16 -3.02
N THR A 105 16.58 6.28 -2.93
CA THR A 105 16.46 7.27 -4.00
C THR A 105 17.10 8.59 -3.61
N TRP A 106 17.67 9.27 -4.59
CA TRP A 106 18.19 10.63 -4.43
C TRP A 106 17.06 11.60 -4.72
N THR A 107 16.58 12.31 -3.70
CA THR A 107 15.63 13.39 -3.93
C THR A 107 16.31 14.71 -4.16
N PHE A 108 15.84 15.40 -5.19
CA PHE A 108 16.25 16.75 -5.51
C PHE A 108 15.04 17.66 -5.31
N ASP A 109 15.29 18.84 -4.74
CA ASP A 109 14.27 19.89 -4.68
C ASP A 109 13.74 20.20 -6.08
N HIS A 110 12.48 20.64 -6.17
CA HIS A 110 11.79 20.93 -7.44
C HIS A 110 12.57 21.82 -8.42
N GLY A 111 13.54 22.59 -7.94
CA GLY A 111 14.26 23.59 -8.72
C GLY A 111 13.34 24.75 -9.12
N ALA A 112 13.69 25.45 -10.21
CA ALA A 112 12.87 26.51 -10.77
C ALA A 112 11.73 25.92 -11.64
N GLY A 113 10.47 26.10 -11.22
CA GLY A 113 9.27 25.72 -11.98
C GLY A 113 8.04 25.54 -11.08
N PRO A 114 6.82 25.52 -11.64
CA PRO A 114 5.62 25.21 -10.88
C PRO A 114 5.63 23.76 -10.38
N ASP A 115 5.16 23.57 -9.16
CA ASP A 115 4.94 22.27 -8.50
C ASP A 115 3.50 21.76 -8.68
N THR A 116 2.66 22.57 -9.33
CA THR A 116 1.21 22.37 -9.42
C THR A 116 0.77 22.05 -10.84
N TYR A 117 -0.04 20.99 -10.98
CA TYR A 117 -0.45 20.38 -12.25
C TYR A 117 -1.95 20.11 -12.28
N LEU A 118 -2.51 19.95 -13.48
CA LEU A 118 -3.88 19.43 -13.63
C LEU A 118 -3.97 17.99 -13.11
N ARG A 119 -4.91 17.71 -12.19
CA ARG A 119 -5.10 16.36 -11.63
C ARG A 119 -5.25 15.29 -12.70
N ARG A 120 -6.05 15.57 -13.75
CA ARG A 120 -6.27 14.66 -14.87
C ARG A 120 -4.97 14.29 -15.61
N ALA A 121 -3.99 15.19 -15.68
CA ALA A 121 -2.71 14.91 -16.33
C ALA A 121 -1.86 13.95 -15.48
N VAL A 122 -1.82 14.16 -14.16
CA VAL A 122 -1.14 13.24 -13.23
C VAL A 122 -1.81 11.87 -13.23
N GLN A 123 -3.14 11.82 -13.19
CA GLN A 123 -3.90 10.56 -13.29
C GLN A 123 -3.67 9.84 -14.62
N ALA A 124 -3.64 10.58 -15.74
CA ALA A 124 -3.28 10.01 -17.03
C ALA A 124 -1.86 9.42 -17.02
N ARG A 125 -0.93 10.06 -16.31
CA ARG A 125 0.44 9.54 -16.16
C ARG A 125 0.51 8.27 -15.31
N VAL A 126 -0.21 8.21 -14.19
CA VAL A 126 -0.34 6.99 -13.36
C VAL A 126 -1.03 5.86 -14.13
N ALA A 127 -1.99 6.19 -14.99
CA ALA A 127 -2.68 5.22 -15.84
C ALA A 127 -1.84 4.74 -17.05
N ALA A 128 -0.77 5.46 -17.40
CA ALA A 128 0.07 5.13 -18.53
C ALA A 128 1.13 4.09 -18.15
N VAL A 129 1.14 2.97 -18.88
CA VAL A 129 2.16 1.90 -18.71
C VAL A 129 3.15 1.90 -19.88
N THR A 130 2.65 1.96 -21.12
CA THR A 130 3.48 1.88 -22.34
C THR A 130 3.51 3.18 -23.13
N THR A 131 2.35 3.80 -23.35
CA THR A 131 2.23 5.07 -24.06
C THR A 131 2.10 6.21 -23.05
N LEU A 132 3.19 6.94 -22.85
CA LEU A 132 3.24 8.04 -21.88
C LEU A 132 2.52 9.29 -22.42
N PRO A 133 1.73 9.99 -21.59
CA PRO A 133 1.19 11.29 -21.96
C PRO A 133 2.32 12.32 -22.08
N ALA A 134 2.10 13.34 -22.91
CA ALA A 134 3.04 14.46 -23.02
C ALA A 134 3.35 15.06 -21.65
N THR A 135 4.63 15.34 -21.40
CA THR A 135 5.06 16.05 -20.19
C THR A 135 4.39 17.43 -20.15
N PRO A 136 3.88 17.89 -18.99
CA PRO A 136 3.32 19.23 -18.87
C PRO A 136 4.33 20.30 -19.31
N GLU A 137 3.90 21.27 -20.12
CA GLU A 137 4.80 22.27 -20.77
C GLU A 137 5.68 23.04 -19.77
N ARG A 138 5.17 23.30 -18.56
CA ARG A 138 5.88 24.00 -17.49
C ARG A 138 6.31 23.08 -16.36
N ALA A 139 6.49 21.78 -16.58
CA ALA A 139 6.95 20.88 -15.53
C ALA A 139 8.26 21.37 -14.90
N SER A 140 8.29 21.35 -13.56
CA SER A 140 9.52 21.49 -12.77
C SER A 140 10.57 20.48 -13.22
N TRP A 141 11.83 20.72 -12.87
CA TRP A 141 12.90 19.83 -13.30
C TRP A 141 12.67 18.40 -12.81
N SER A 142 12.31 18.22 -11.53
CA SER A 142 12.07 16.91 -10.92
C SER A 142 10.90 16.20 -11.59
N VAL A 143 9.78 16.90 -11.84
CA VAL A 143 8.63 16.29 -12.51
C VAL A 143 8.96 15.95 -13.96
N ARG A 144 9.68 16.81 -14.69
CA ARG A 144 10.06 16.54 -16.08
C ARG A 144 10.95 15.30 -16.21
N ARG A 145 11.92 15.16 -15.30
CA ARG A 145 12.79 14.01 -15.21
C ARG A 145 11.97 12.76 -14.90
N ALA A 146 11.22 12.77 -13.80
CA ALA A 146 10.40 11.66 -13.35
C ALA A 146 9.29 11.28 -14.34
N TRP A 147 8.81 12.21 -15.19
CA TRP A 147 7.70 11.96 -16.12
C TRP A 147 8.00 10.83 -17.10
N GLN A 148 9.25 10.72 -17.52
CA GLN A 148 9.69 9.70 -18.47
C GLN A 148 10.07 8.38 -17.77
N GLU A 149 10.06 8.36 -16.44
CA GLU A 149 10.59 7.26 -15.66
C GLU A 149 9.54 6.20 -15.39
N GLY A 150 9.87 5.01 -15.86
CA GLY A 150 9.17 3.77 -15.63
C GLY A 150 7.67 3.90 -15.38
N ARG A 151 7.21 3.15 -14.39
CA ARG A 151 5.81 3.12 -14.01
C ARG A 151 5.56 4.04 -12.83
N TRP A 152 4.54 4.88 -12.96
CA TRP A 152 4.04 5.67 -11.84
C TRP A 152 2.99 4.87 -11.09
N THR A 153 3.14 4.76 -9.78
CA THR A 153 2.23 4.00 -8.91
C THR A 153 1.74 4.92 -7.81
N GLU A 154 0.42 5.13 -7.76
CA GLU A 154 -0.23 5.86 -6.67
C GLU A 154 -0.53 4.88 -5.54
N PHE A 155 -0.08 5.22 -4.34
CA PHE A 155 -0.34 4.51 -3.11
C PHE A 155 -1.31 5.30 -2.24
N ASP A 156 -2.32 4.60 -1.74
CA ASP A 156 -3.27 5.10 -0.77
C ASP A 156 -3.17 4.25 0.50
N LEU A 157 -2.44 4.76 1.49
CA LEU A 157 -2.14 4.10 2.76
C LEU A 157 -3.03 4.68 3.86
N GLY A 158 -3.61 3.83 4.70
CA GLY A 158 -4.33 4.33 5.86
C GLY A 158 -5.11 3.29 6.64
N SER A 159 -5.99 3.80 7.51
CA SER A 159 -6.98 3.01 8.22
C SER A 159 -8.32 3.72 8.16
N ARG A 160 -9.29 3.10 7.49
CA ARG A 160 -10.67 3.61 7.44
C ARG A 160 -11.26 3.80 8.83
N ARG A 161 -10.91 2.92 9.78
CA ARG A 161 -11.41 2.97 11.16
C ARG A 161 -10.85 4.18 11.92
N ALA A 162 -9.60 4.55 11.68
CA ALA A 162 -8.98 5.70 12.34
C ALA A 162 -9.21 7.02 11.59
N GLY A 163 -9.79 6.99 10.38
CA GLY A 163 -9.92 8.18 9.53
C GLY A 163 -8.59 8.74 9.02
N VAL A 164 -7.51 7.96 9.13
CA VAL A 164 -6.16 8.35 8.70
C VAL A 164 -5.93 7.85 7.29
N ARG A 165 -5.43 8.73 6.41
CA ARG A 165 -5.15 8.42 5.01
C ARG A 165 -3.98 9.27 4.51
N GLN A 166 -3.05 8.64 3.82
CA GLN A 166 -1.91 9.25 3.18
C GLN A 166 -1.83 8.78 1.73
N ARG A 167 -1.62 9.72 0.81
CA ARG A 167 -1.36 9.42 -0.60
C ARG A 167 0.08 9.71 -0.95
N LEU A 168 0.69 8.80 -1.69
CA LEU A 168 2.05 8.93 -2.20
C LEU A 168 2.08 8.43 -3.64
N ILE A 169 2.94 8.99 -4.48
CA ILE A 169 3.14 8.55 -5.85
C ILE A 169 4.61 8.18 -6.00
N ARG A 170 4.87 6.92 -6.30
CA ARG A 170 6.20 6.46 -6.72
C ARG A 170 6.33 6.71 -8.22
N ALA A 171 7.33 7.47 -8.64
CA ALA A 171 7.60 7.76 -10.04
C ALA A 171 8.79 6.93 -10.54
N GLY A 172 8.52 5.66 -10.89
CA GLY A 172 9.56 4.71 -11.24
C GLY A 172 10.52 4.46 -10.08
N ASP A 173 11.82 4.42 -10.36
CA ASP A 173 12.88 4.24 -9.35
C ASP A 173 13.55 5.56 -8.95
N LEU A 174 13.08 6.70 -9.46
CA LEU A 174 13.76 7.98 -9.27
C LEU A 174 13.24 8.80 -8.09
N ASP A 175 11.93 9.00 -8.00
CA ASP A 175 11.36 9.99 -7.09
C ASP A 175 10.07 9.50 -6.44
N TRP A 176 9.78 10.07 -5.27
CA TRP A 176 8.47 10.01 -4.63
C TRP A 176 7.84 11.39 -4.60
N PHE A 177 6.53 11.44 -4.81
CA PHE A 177 5.73 12.65 -4.68
C PHE A 177 4.61 12.46 -3.66
N ARG A 178 4.38 13.46 -2.81
CA ARG A 178 3.16 13.62 -2.04
C ARG A 178 2.17 14.51 -2.81
N PRO A 179 1.09 13.97 -3.37
CA PRO A 179 0.07 14.79 -4.04
C PRO A 179 -0.77 15.56 -3.02
N VAL A 180 -0.79 16.89 -3.14
CA VAL A 180 -1.61 17.79 -2.33
C VAL A 180 -2.67 18.45 -3.22
N ASP A 181 -3.93 18.24 -2.88
CA ASP A 181 -5.05 18.77 -3.66
C ASP A 181 -5.10 20.30 -3.54
N ARG A 182 -5.17 20.98 -4.68
CA ARG A 182 -5.29 22.44 -4.78
C ARG A 182 -6.62 22.81 -5.44
N ARG A 183 -7.03 24.08 -5.30
CA ARG A 183 -8.28 24.58 -5.91
C ARG A 183 -8.25 24.44 -7.43
N GLY A 184 -9.42 24.39 -8.05
CA GLY A 184 -9.55 24.37 -9.51
C GLY A 184 -9.14 23.05 -10.19
N GLY A 185 -9.18 21.93 -9.46
CA GLY A 185 -8.80 20.61 -10.01
C GLY A 185 -7.29 20.43 -10.19
N LEU A 186 -6.50 21.25 -9.48
CA LEU A 186 -5.06 21.17 -9.48
C LEU A 186 -4.54 20.23 -8.39
N VAL A 187 -3.31 19.75 -8.58
CA VAL A 187 -2.58 18.95 -7.61
C VAL A 187 -1.14 19.43 -7.57
N GLU A 188 -0.65 19.71 -6.38
CA GLU A 188 0.76 19.97 -6.14
C GLU A 188 1.46 18.64 -5.88
N LEU A 189 2.54 18.37 -6.60
CA LEU A 189 3.34 17.15 -6.42
C LEU A 189 4.55 17.48 -5.58
N GLN A 190 4.46 17.42 -4.25
CA GLN A 190 5.62 17.73 -3.39
C GLN A 190 6.65 16.60 -3.47
N THR A 191 7.91 16.90 -3.76
CA THR A 191 8.98 15.89 -3.71
C THR A 191 9.11 15.36 -2.28
N THR A 192 9.38 14.06 -2.14
CA THR A 192 9.47 13.40 -0.83
C THR A 192 10.63 12.42 -0.85
N ALA A 193 11.54 12.53 0.11
CA ALA A 193 12.64 11.57 0.24
C ALA A 193 12.11 10.20 0.65
N SER A 194 12.79 9.12 0.27
CA SER A 194 12.42 7.77 0.71
C SER A 194 12.44 7.65 2.25
N THR A 195 13.34 8.36 2.92
CA THR A 195 13.32 8.49 4.38
C THR A 195 12.06 9.16 4.92
N ASP A 196 11.51 10.14 4.21
CA ASP A 196 10.26 10.79 4.58
C ASP A 196 9.05 9.91 4.23
N VAL A 197 9.11 9.11 3.17
CA VAL A 197 8.09 8.06 2.90
C VAL A 197 8.02 7.09 4.07
N MET A 198 9.16 6.58 4.56
CA MET A 198 9.19 5.72 5.74
C MET A 198 8.60 6.41 6.98
N ARG A 199 8.92 7.70 7.21
CA ARG A 199 8.35 8.48 8.32
C ARG A 199 6.83 8.63 8.19
N GLU A 200 6.32 8.90 6.99
CA GLU A 200 4.89 9.02 6.72
C GLU A 200 4.17 7.68 6.94
N VAL A 201 4.77 6.56 6.54
CA VAL A 201 4.26 5.21 6.85
C VAL A 201 4.18 5.00 8.37
N LEU A 202 5.24 5.31 9.11
CA LEU A 202 5.27 5.19 10.57
C LEU A 202 4.25 6.12 11.24
N ALA A 203 4.11 7.35 10.76
CA ALA A 203 3.12 8.31 11.28
C ALA A 203 1.69 7.80 11.12
N VAL A 204 1.37 7.08 10.03
CA VAL A 204 0.08 6.40 9.88
C VAL A 204 -0.08 5.32 10.95
N TYR A 205 0.92 4.47 11.17
CA TYR A 205 0.86 3.44 12.22
C TYR A 205 0.64 4.03 13.62
N GLU A 206 1.39 5.07 13.97
CA GLU A 206 1.29 5.74 15.26
C GLU A 206 -0.08 6.41 15.45
N SER A 207 -0.57 7.08 14.41
CA SER A 207 -1.90 7.73 14.43
C SER A 207 -3.02 6.71 14.65
N VAL A 208 -2.96 5.57 13.94
CA VAL A 208 -3.94 4.49 14.10
C VAL A 208 -3.86 3.91 15.50
N ARG A 209 -2.65 3.72 16.03
CA ARG A 209 -2.44 3.21 17.39
C ARG A 209 -2.99 4.16 18.46
N GLY A 210 -2.77 5.47 18.32
CA GLY A 210 -3.31 6.48 19.24
C GLY A 210 -4.85 6.55 19.27
N VAL A 211 -5.50 6.32 18.12
CA VAL A 211 -6.97 6.19 18.05
C VAL A 211 -7.46 4.88 18.68
N SER A 212 -6.70 3.79 18.55
CA SER A 212 -7.07 2.51 19.16
C SER A 212 -6.96 2.52 20.70
N THR A 213 -6.00 3.24 21.28
CA THR A 213 -5.80 3.30 22.74
C THR A 213 -6.70 4.30 23.46
N SER A 214 -7.22 5.32 22.77
CA SER A 214 -8.11 6.34 23.34
C SER A 214 -9.58 5.91 23.47
N ARG A 215 -9.92 4.69 23.04
CA ARG A 215 -11.28 4.16 23.18
C ARG A 215 -11.48 3.68 24.62
N PRO A 216 -12.46 4.23 25.38
CA PRO A 216 -12.73 3.76 26.74
C PRO A 216 -13.11 2.28 26.69
N ALA A 217 -12.62 1.51 27.65
CA ALA A 217 -13.11 0.15 27.88
C ALA A 217 -14.64 0.22 27.98
N GLY A 218 -15.34 -0.42 27.05
CA GLY A 218 -16.79 -0.53 27.12
C GLY A 218 -17.19 -1.13 28.47
N PRO A 219 -18.39 -0.82 28.98
CA PRO A 219 -18.80 -1.29 30.30
C PRO A 219 -18.67 -2.82 30.34
N ALA A 220 -17.98 -3.31 31.38
CA ALA A 220 -17.92 -4.73 31.68
C ALA A 220 -19.36 -5.25 31.78
N ALA A 221 -19.70 -6.21 30.93
CA ALA A 221 -20.94 -6.95 31.01
C ALA A 221 -20.87 -7.99 32.15
#